data_AF-A0A7V4KSH0-F1
#
_entry.id   AF-A0A7V4KSH0-F1
#
_cell.length_a   1.000
_cell.length_b   1.000
_cell.length_c   1.000
_cell.angle_alpha   90.00
_cell.angle_beta   90.00
_cell.angle_gamma   90.00
#
_symmetry.space_group_name_H-M   'P 1'
#
loop_
_entity.id
_entity.type
_entity.pdbx_description
1 polymer ?
#
loop_
_entity_poly.entity_id
_entity_poly.type
_entity_poly.pdbx_seq_one_letter_code
_entity_poly.pdbx_strand_id
1 'polypeptide(L)'
;MVTLSLVSGCDITGPTEAIPAEAVRMSPPESYREWYAATEACSGRSGNFDRVEWFVVPGARTFQTEQGEKIALWIRHGERRHIVVAEDWMNDPFVVQHEVLHDLLNVGGHPQEYFVERCQLTWESRQGGPSQAVHVAGRDAHF
;
A
#
# COMPACT_ATOMS: atom_id res chain seq x y z
N MET A 1 -19.79 16.39 -41.86
CA MET A 1 -19.34 16.75 -40.50
C MET A 1 -18.76 15.50 -39.87
N VAL A 2 -17.44 15.47 -39.65
CA VAL A 2 -16.77 14.37 -38.95
C VAL A 2 -16.59 14.82 -37.51
N THR A 3 -17.38 14.28 -36.59
CA THR A 3 -17.20 14.46 -35.15
C THR A 3 -16.10 13.50 -34.69
N LEU A 4 -14.92 14.06 -34.40
CA LEU A 4 -13.81 13.35 -33.78
C LEU A 4 -14.04 13.38 -32.26
N SER A 5 -14.60 12.31 -31.71
CA SER A 5 -14.72 12.12 -30.26
C SER A 5 -13.42 11.55 -29.71
N LEU A 6 -12.58 12.41 -29.11
CA LEU A 6 -11.44 11.99 -28.31
C LEU A 6 -11.93 11.70 -26.89
N VAL A 7 -12.15 10.42 -26.56
CA VAL A 7 -12.28 9.98 -25.16
C VAL A 7 -10.89 9.57 -24.70
N SER A 8 -10.12 10.52 -24.16
CA SER A 8 -8.92 10.20 -23.37
C SER A 8 -9.35 9.77 -21.98
N GLY A 9 -9.63 8.47 -21.81
CA GLY A 9 -9.69 7.86 -20.50
C GLY A 9 -8.26 7.70 -19.96
N CYS A 10 -7.77 8.69 -19.21
CA CYS A 10 -6.66 8.43 -18.30
C CYS A 10 -7.23 7.63 -17.14
N ASP A 11 -7.06 6.32 -17.18
CA ASP A 11 -7.26 5.47 -16.00
C ASP A 11 -6.21 5.86 -14.97
N ILE A 12 -6.59 6.77 -14.08
CA ILE A 12 -5.81 7.21 -12.93
C ILE A 12 -5.97 6.11 -11.87
N THR A 13 -5.27 4.99 -12.05
CA THR A 13 -5.51 3.77 -11.27
C THR A 13 -4.80 3.79 -9.93
N GLY A 14 -5.37 4.50 -8.95
CA GLY A 14 -5.13 4.25 -7.53
C GLY A 14 -6.48 4.18 -6.80
N PRO A 15 -6.58 3.49 -5.66
CA PRO A 15 -7.80 3.51 -4.87
C PRO A 15 -8.08 4.97 -4.46
N THR A 16 -9.30 5.41 -4.76
CA THR A 16 -9.80 6.77 -4.51
C THR A 16 -10.66 6.79 -3.25
N GLU A 17 -10.12 6.17 -2.20
CA GLU A 17 -10.82 5.94 -0.96
C GLU A 17 -10.65 7.10 0.02
N ALA A 18 -11.69 7.42 0.78
CA ALA A 18 -11.59 8.38 1.87
C ALA A 18 -10.57 7.89 2.93
N ILE A 19 -9.80 8.82 3.49
CA ILE A 19 -8.97 8.50 4.66
C ILE A 19 -9.93 8.13 5.82
N PRO A 20 -9.72 7.01 6.53
CA PRO A 20 -10.56 6.61 7.65
C PRO A 20 -10.71 7.74 8.68
N ALA A 21 -11.91 7.90 9.23
CA ALA A 21 -12.23 9.04 10.11
C ALA A 21 -11.40 9.03 11.40
N GLU A 22 -11.02 7.85 11.87
CA GLU A 22 -10.22 7.60 13.05
C GLU A 22 -8.71 7.74 12.78
N ALA A 23 -8.29 7.87 11.52
CA ALA A 23 -6.89 8.00 11.17
C ALA A 23 -6.35 9.39 11.54
N VAL A 24 -5.21 9.41 12.21
CA VAL A 24 -4.51 10.62 12.64
C VAL A 24 -3.24 10.78 11.83
N ARG A 25 -2.97 12.00 11.33
CA ARG A 25 -1.72 12.29 10.64
C ARG A 25 -0.54 12.07 11.59
N MET A 26 0.48 11.37 11.12
CA MET A 26 1.71 11.12 11.88
C MET A 26 2.93 11.67 11.14
N SER A 27 3.98 11.96 11.91
CA SER A 27 5.33 12.05 11.34
C SER A 27 5.87 10.63 11.19
N PRO A 28 6.31 10.21 9.99
CA PRO A 28 6.81 8.86 9.81
C PRO A 28 8.09 8.64 10.64
N PRO A 29 8.25 7.48 11.29
CA PRO A 29 9.51 7.10 11.94
C PRO A 29 10.68 7.12 10.96
N GLU A 30 11.90 7.31 11.46
CA GLU A 30 13.12 7.35 10.63
C GLU A 30 13.29 6.06 9.80
N SER A 31 12.94 4.91 10.36
CA SER A 31 12.98 3.60 9.69
C SER A 31 12.17 3.57 8.40
N TYR A 32 11.13 4.40 8.24
CA TYR A 32 10.32 4.42 7.02
C TYR A 32 11.13 4.92 5.82
N ARG A 33 12.12 5.80 6.02
CA ARG A 33 13.01 6.23 4.93
C ARG A 33 13.89 5.09 4.44
N GLU A 34 14.40 4.28 5.36
CA GLU A 34 15.19 3.09 5.03
C GLU A 34 14.34 2.06 4.27
N TRP A 35 13.12 1.82 4.73
CA TRP A 35 12.17 0.91 4.10
C TRP A 35 11.71 1.41 2.72
N TYR A 36 11.52 2.73 2.57
CA TYR A 36 11.22 3.33 1.27
C TYR A 36 12.36 3.09 0.28
N ALA A 37 13.60 3.39 0.68
CA ALA A 37 14.78 3.16 -0.16
C ALA A 37 14.97 1.67 -0.51
N ALA A 38 14.69 0.76 0.42
CA ALA A 38 14.73 -0.68 0.14
C ALA A 38 13.66 -1.09 -0.91
N THR A 39 12.47 -0.48 -0.83
CA THR A 39 11.39 -0.72 -1.80
C THR A 39 11.73 -0.16 -3.18
N GLU A 40 12.36 1.01 -3.24
CA GLU A 40 12.90 1.56 -4.49
C GLU A 40 13.93 0.61 -5.12
N ALA A 41 14.83 0.07 -4.30
CA ALA A 41 15.88 -0.85 -4.75
C ALA A 41 15.32 -2.15 -5.35
N CYS A 42 14.35 -2.81 -4.70
CA CYS A 42 13.76 -4.05 -5.24
C CYS A 42 12.88 -3.78 -6.47
N SER A 43 12.08 -2.71 -6.44
CA SER A 43 11.15 -2.39 -7.52
C SER A 43 11.85 -1.84 -8.76
N GLY A 44 13.04 -1.23 -8.61
CA GLY A 44 13.69 -0.46 -9.67
C GLY A 44 12.92 0.82 -10.01
N ARG A 45 12.07 1.31 -9.11
CA ARG A 45 11.31 2.56 -9.22
C ARG A 45 11.84 3.55 -8.20
N SER A 46 11.69 4.84 -8.50
CA SER A 46 12.04 5.92 -7.59
C SER A 46 10.81 6.77 -7.31
N GLY A 47 10.74 7.32 -6.10
CA GLY A 47 9.66 8.18 -5.65
C GLY A 47 10.17 9.34 -4.82
N ASN A 48 9.22 10.05 -4.21
CA ASN A 48 9.54 11.15 -3.30
C ASN A 48 8.86 10.87 -1.96
N PHE A 49 9.65 10.35 -1.01
CA PHE A 49 9.21 10.05 0.34
C PHE A 49 8.46 11.23 0.99
N ASP A 50 8.94 12.46 0.80
CA ASP A 50 8.38 13.65 1.44
C ASP A 50 7.05 14.10 0.82
N ARG A 51 6.64 13.50 -0.31
CA ARG A 51 5.31 13.72 -0.91
C ARG A 51 4.24 12.82 -0.29
N VAL A 52 4.63 11.76 0.41
CA VAL A 52 3.70 10.85 1.07
C VAL A 52 3.24 11.45 2.38
N GLU A 53 1.93 11.54 2.57
CA GLU A 53 1.32 11.93 3.83
C GLU A 53 0.97 10.67 4.64
N TRP A 54 1.53 10.57 5.84
CA TRP A 54 1.43 9.36 6.65
C TRP A 54 0.34 9.50 7.73
N PHE A 55 -0.44 8.45 7.89
CA PHE A 55 -1.52 8.37 8.87
C PHE A 55 -1.44 7.05 9.63
N VAL A 56 -1.87 7.10 10.88
CA VAL A 56 -2.03 5.92 11.75
C VAL A 56 -3.46 5.85 12.26
N VAL A 57 -4.02 4.65 12.41
CA VAL A 57 -5.26 4.43 13.17
C VAL A 57 -4.86 4.00 14.60
N PRO A 58 -4.96 4.87 15.61
CA PRO A 58 -4.46 4.59 16.96
C PRO A 58 -5.22 3.43 17.64
N GLY A 59 -4.52 2.60 18.40
CA GLY A 59 -5.09 1.48 19.16
C GLY A 59 -5.71 0.37 18.31
N ALA A 60 -5.46 0.36 17.00
CA ALA A 60 -6.09 -0.54 16.06
C ALA A 60 -5.14 -1.62 15.55
N ARG A 61 -5.68 -2.83 15.42
CA ARG A 61 -5.05 -3.95 14.70
C ARG A 61 -5.44 -3.99 13.21
N THR A 62 -6.67 -3.58 12.94
CA THR A 62 -7.30 -3.47 11.62
C THR A 62 -8.22 -2.24 11.63
N PHE A 63 -8.59 -1.73 10.44
CA PHE A 63 -9.60 -0.69 10.29
C PHE A 63 -10.53 -0.99 9.11
N GLN A 64 -11.75 -0.47 9.17
CA GLN A 64 -12.75 -0.67 8.12
C GLN A 64 -12.56 0.35 6.98
N THR A 65 -12.72 -0.14 5.75
CA THR A 65 -12.62 0.60 4.49
C THR A 65 -13.84 0.25 3.64
N GLU A 66 -14.15 1.03 2.61
CA GLU A 66 -15.17 0.68 1.60
C GLU A 66 -14.86 -0.65 0.90
N GLN A 67 -13.59 -1.06 0.90
CA GLN A 67 -13.08 -2.30 0.32
C GLN A 67 -12.93 -3.44 1.33
N GLY A 68 -13.43 -3.26 2.56
CA GLY A 68 -13.40 -4.26 3.63
C GLY A 68 -12.41 -3.93 4.75
N GLU A 69 -12.11 -4.92 5.59
CA GLU A 69 -11.18 -4.75 6.70
C GLU A 69 -9.72 -4.78 6.20
N LYS A 70 -8.95 -3.76 6.60
CA LYS A 70 -7.54 -3.59 6.20
C LYS A 70 -6.61 -3.45 7.40
N ILE A 71 -5.32 -3.74 7.20
CA ILE A 71 -4.26 -3.41 8.17
C ILE A 71 -3.47 -2.15 7.79
N ALA A 72 -3.42 -1.83 6.50
CA ALA A 72 -2.79 -0.65 5.94
C ALA A 72 -3.45 -0.36 4.58
N LEU A 73 -3.30 0.87 4.07
CA LEU A 73 -3.90 1.27 2.80
C LEU A 73 -3.15 2.45 2.19
N TRP A 74 -2.68 2.31 0.95
CA TRP A 74 -2.29 3.41 0.09
C TRP A 74 -3.51 4.04 -0.58
N ILE A 75 -3.62 5.37 -0.55
CA ILE A 75 -4.72 6.16 -1.10
C ILE A 75 -4.18 7.25 -2.03
N ARG A 76 -4.86 7.46 -3.17
CA ARG A 76 -4.51 8.51 -4.13
C ARG A 76 -5.65 9.48 -4.39
N HIS A 77 -5.48 10.75 -4.02
CA HIS A 77 -6.40 11.84 -4.36
C HIS A 77 -5.71 12.89 -5.24
N GLY A 78 -5.89 12.76 -6.55
CA GLY A 78 -5.17 13.59 -7.53
C GLY A 78 -3.66 13.45 -7.35
N GLU A 79 -2.99 14.53 -6.99
CA GLU A 79 -1.54 14.51 -6.75
C GLU A 79 -1.14 14.07 -5.34
N ARG A 80 -2.08 14.02 -4.39
CA ARG A 80 -1.78 13.61 -3.01
C ARG A 80 -1.61 12.10 -2.93
N ARG A 81 -0.71 11.66 -2.06
CA ARG A 81 -0.40 10.26 -1.75
C ARG A 81 -0.53 10.13 -0.24
N HIS A 82 -1.40 9.24 0.20
CA HIS A 82 -1.56 8.97 1.63
C HIS A 82 -1.30 7.49 1.88
N ILE A 83 -0.63 7.19 2.99
CA ILE A 83 -0.50 5.82 3.50
C ILE A 83 -1.08 5.81 4.91
N VAL A 84 -2.07 4.97 5.13
CA VAL A 84 -2.72 4.74 6.42
C VAL A 84 -2.27 3.39 6.95
N VAL A 85 -1.88 3.31 8.21
CA VAL A 85 -1.43 2.05 8.85
C VAL A 85 -2.15 1.88 10.19
N ALA A 86 -2.63 0.67 10.51
CA ALA A 86 -3.09 0.33 11.84
C ALA A 86 -1.91 0.34 12.83
N GLU A 87 -2.08 0.91 14.03
CA GLU A 87 -0.98 1.13 14.98
C GLU A 87 -0.18 -0.15 15.32
N ASP A 88 -0.83 -1.30 15.47
CA ASP A 88 -0.16 -2.60 15.73
C ASP A 88 0.88 -2.98 14.67
N TRP A 89 0.77 -2.44 13.45
CA TRP A 89 1.60 -2.77 12.30
C TRP A 89 2.57 -1.66 11.90
N MET A 90 2.55 -0.52 12.58
CA MET A 90 3.38 0.64 12.19
C MET A 90 4.88 0.35 12.25
N ASN A 91 5.30 -0.69 12.98
CA ASN A 91 6.70 -1.12 13.10
C ASN A 91 7.02 -2.41 12.32
N ASP A 92 6.10 -2.90 11.47
CA ASP A 92 6.38 -4.03 10.58
C ASP A 92 6.86 -3.52 9.21
N PRO A 93 8.14 -3.72 8.85
CA PRO A 93 8.68 -3.25 7.58
C PRO A 93 7.97 -3.88 6.37
N PHE A 94 7.43 -5.09 6.49
CA PHE A 94 6.75 -5.75 5.39
C PHE A 94 5.44 -5.02 5.02
N VAL A 95 4.67 -4.59 6.03
CA VAL A 95 3.41 -3.88 5.81
C VAL A 95 3.65 -2.50 5.22
N VAL A 96 4.61 -1.75 5.77
CA VAL A 96 4.92 -0.41 5.27
C VAL A 96 5.49 -0.45 3.85
N GLN A 97 6.41 -1.38 3.56
CA GLN A 97 6.96 -1.52 2.21
C GLN A 97 5.91 -1.93 1.19
N HIS A 98 4.90 -2.72 1.57
CA HIS A 98 3.77 -3.07 0.69
C HIS A 98 3.05 -1.81 0.20
N GLU A 99 2.67 -0.91 1.10
CA GLU A 99 1.99 0.34 0.74
C GLU A 99 2.90 1.31 -0.01
N VAL A 100 4.19 1.34 0.33
CA VAL A 100 5.17 2.10 -0.45
C VAL A 100 5.28 1.58 -1.88
N LEU A 101 5.21 0.26 -2.08
CA LEU A 101 5.28 -0.30 -3.44
C LEU A 101 4.07 0.11 -4.27
N HIS A 102 2.88 0.17 -3.68
CA HIS A 102 1.70 0.77 -4.32
C HIS A 102 1.94 2.23 -4.73
N ASP A 103 2.56 3.03 -3.85
CA ASP A 103 2.91 4.43 -4.14
C ASP A 103 3.90 4.56 -5.31
N LEU A 104 5.00 3.81 -5.27
CA LEU A 104 6.07 3.84 -6.28
C LEU A 104 5.57 3.41 -7.67
N LEU A 105 4.67 2.42 -7.72
CA LEU A 105 4.06 1.94 -8.96
C LEU A 105 2.86 2.79 -9.38
N ASN A 106 2.31 3.56 -8.45
CA ASN A 106 1.07 4.32 -8.61
C ASN A 106 -0.05 3.42 -9.17
N VAL A 107 -0.24 2.26 -8.53
CA VAL A 107 -1.25 1.25 -8.92
C VAL A 107 -1.89 0.64 -7.68
N GLY A 108 -3.21 0.51 -7.67
CA GLY A 108 -3.94 -0.12 -6.55
C GLY A 108 -3.90 -1.64 -6.52
N GLY A 109 -3.54 -2.29 -7.64
CA GLY A 109 -3.41 -3.74 -7.71
C GLY A 109 -2.02 -4.23 -7.28
N HIS A 110 -1.84 -5.55 -7.30
CA HIS A 110 -0.57 -6.22 -7.00
C HIS A 110 0.05 -6.86 -8.26
N PRO A 111 0.65 -6.10 -9.20
CA PRO A 111 1.27 -6.70 -10.38
C PRO A 111 2.33 -7.74 -9.98
N GLN A 112 2.22 -8.94 -10.53
CA GLN A 112 3.02 -10.10 -10.15
C GLN A 112 4.53 -9.83 -10.21
N GLU A 113 5.00 -9.16 -11.28
CA GLU A 113 6.42 -8.78 -11.44
C GLU A 113 6.97 -8.10 -10.18
N TYR A 114 6.23 -7.15 -9.60
CA TYR A 114 6.74 -6.34 -8.51
C TYR A 114 6.47 -6.97 -7.14
N PHE A 115 5.21 -7.35 -6.89
CA PHE A 115 4.80 -7.81 -5.55
C PHE A 115 5.23 -9.24 -5.25
N VAL A 116 5.36 -10.12 -6.26
CA VAL A 116 5.71 -11.53 -6.06
C VAL A 116 7.16 -11.80 -6.45
N GLU A 117 7.61 -11.35 -7.62
CA GLU A 117 8.90 -11.76 -8.16
C GLU A 117 10.06 -10.90 -7.66
N ARG A 118 9.90 -9.57 -7.67
CA ARG A 118 11.00 -8.64 -7.33
C ARG A 118 11.08 -8.30 -5.85
N CYS A 119 9.98 -7.85 -5.25
CA CYS A 119 9.96 -7.34 -3.87
C CYS A 119 9.41 -8.35 -2.86
N GLN A 120 8.67 -9.38 -3.31
CA GLN A 120 8.12 -10.43 -2.44
C GLN A 120 7.29 -9.88 -1.27
N LEU A 121 6.48 -8.85 -1.53
CA LEU A 121 5.66 -8.13 -0.56
C LEU A 121 4.21 -8.64 -0.48
N THR A 122 3.93 -9.90 -0.84
CA THR A 122 2.65 -10.55 -0.53
C THR A 122 2.79 -11.57 0.60
N TRP A 123 1.69 -11.89 1.28
CA TRP A 123 1.72 -12.86 2.37
C TRP A 123 2.14 -14.25 1.88
N GLU A 124 1.78 -14.59 0.65
CA GLU A 124 2.12 -15.84 -0.04
C GLU A 124 3.61 -15.89 -0.36
N SER A 125 4.20 -14.79 -0.86
CA SER A 125 5.64 -14.75 -1.12
C SER A 125 6.46 -14.81 0.17
N ARG A 126 5.93 -14.25 1.28
CA ARG A 126 6.59 -14.29 2.61
C ARG A 126 6.52 -15.65 3.29
N GLN A 127 5.42 -16.40 3.13
CA GLN A 127 5.23 -17.71 3.75
C GLN A 127 5.89 -18.86 2.95
N GLY A 128 6.44 -18.56 1.77
CA GLY A 128 6.86 -19.56 0.80
C GLY A 128 5.62 -20.16 0.15
N GLY A 129 5.43 -19.89 -1.15
CA GLY A 129 4.28 -20.35 -1.93
C GLY A 129 3.96 -21.85 -1.76
N PRO A 130 2.78 -22.30 -2.25
CA PRO A 130 2.00 -23.41 -1.70
C PRO A 130 2.80 -24.70 -1.53
N SER A 131 3.42 -24.86 -0.36
CA SER A 131 3.93 -26.15 0.12
C SER A 131 4.22 -26.20 1.61
N GLN A 132 4.28 -25.10 2.37
CA GLN A 132 4.61 -25.20 3.81
C GLN A 132 3.80 -24.23 4.70
N ALA A 133 3.44 -24.74 5.89
CA ALA A 133 2.85 -24.04 7.06
C ALA A 133 1.34 -23.72 7.00
N VAL A 134 0.47 -24.61 7.51
CA VAL A 134 0.06 -24.74 8.92
C VAL A 134 -0.82 -23.58 9.40
N HIS A 135 -2.09 -23.94 9.63
CA HIS A 135 -3.12 -23.24 10.39
C HIS A 135 -2.59 -22.20 11.39
N VAL A 136 -2.84 -20.92 11.09
CA VAL A 136 -3.05 -19.90 12.11
C VAL A 136 -4.42 -19.34 11.86
N ALA A 137 -5.34 -19.63 12.78
CA ALA A 137 -6.71 -19.19 12.76
C ALA A 137 -6.80 -17.65 12.62
N GLY A 138 -7.65 -17.19 11.70
CA GLY A 138 -8.17 -15.82 11.65
C GLY A 138 -7.33 -14.77 10.92
N ARG A 139 -6.98 -15.01 9.63
CA ARG A 139 -6.21 -14.05 8.81
C ARG A 139 -6.96 -13.56 7.57
N ASP A 140 -8.15 -12.98 7.77
CA ASP A 140 -8.91 -12.36 6.67
C ASP A 140 -8.65 -10.85 6.54
N ALA A 141 -7.63 -10.32 7.23
CA ALA A 141 -7.22 -8.94 7.10
C ALA A 141 -6.29 -8.79 5.90
N HIS A 142 -6.80 -8.16 4.85
CA HIS A 142 -6.07 -7.89 3.62
C HIS A 142 -5.33 -6.54 3.73
N PHE A 143 -4.32 -6.33 2.89
CA PHE A 143 -3.87 -4.98 2.54
C PHE A 143 -4.97 -4.28 1.74
#